data_AF-A0AA41YY01-F1
#
_entry.id   AF-A0AA41YY01-F1
#
_cell.length_a   1.000
_cell.length_b   1.000
_cell.length_c   1.000
_cell.angle_alpha   90.00
_cell.angle_beta   90.00
_cell.angle_gamma   90.00
#
_symmetry.space_group_name_H-M   'P 1'
#
loop_
_entity.id
_entity.type
_entity.pdbx_description
1 polymer ?
#
loop_
_entity_poly.entity_id
_entity_poly.type
_entity_poly.pdbx_seq_one_letter_code
_entity_poly.pdbx_strand_id
1 'polypeptide(L)' 'MVYFDGVDLDRPDRAVPIGIGCRLHCDQRAHSAAGHSLQIDDLQRMKSLYVVPPLPDEQ' A
#
# COMPACT_ATOMS: atom_id res chain seq x y z
N MET A 1 2.16 -21.22 -21.36
CA MET A 1 0.83 -20.70 -20.96
C MET A 1 0.39 -19.68 -21.99
N VAL A 2 -0.87 -19.70 -22.43
CA VAL A 2 -1.36 -18.86 -23.54
C VAL A 2 -1.49 -17.37 -23.18
N TYR A 3 -1.63 -17.04 -21.90
CA TYR A 3 -1.84 -15.67 -21.42
C TYR A 3 -0.59 -14.81 -21.28
N PHE A 4 0.60 -15.34 -21.58
CA PHE A 4 1.86 -14.59 -21.48
C PHE A 4 2.40 -14.10 -22.82
N ASP A 5 1.68 -14.35 -23.93
CA ASP A 5 2.11 -13.83 -25.22
C ASP A 5 2.13 -12.29 -25.19
N GLY A 6 3.27 -11.70 -25.53
CA GLY A 6 3.52 -10.26 -25.44
C GLY A 6 3.79 -9.70 -24.03
N VAL A 7 3.80 -10.53 -22.98
CA VAL A 7 4.16 -10.11 -21.61
C VAL A 7 5.62 -10.44 -21.34
N ASP A 8 6.38 -9.41 -20.97
CA ASP A 8 7.78 -9.53 -20.57
C ASP A 8 7.86 -9.93 -19.09
N LEU A 9 8.19 -11.20 -18.82
CA LEU A 9 8.23 -11.78 -17.48
C LEU A 9 9.57 -11.56 -16.76
N ASP A 10 10.60 -11.09 -17.47
CA ASP A 10 11.95 -10.86 -16.90
C ASP A 10 12.08 -9.46 -16.28
N ARG A 11 10.99 -8.67 -16.28
CA ARG A 11 10.90 -7.31 -15.73
C ARG A 11 10.10 -7.27 -14.42
N PRO A 12 10.74 -7.51 -13.25
CA PRO A 12 10.04 -7.56 -11.96
C PRO A 12 9.47 -6.20 -11.53
N ASP A 13 9.99 -5.10 -12.07
CA ASP A 13 9.49 -3.74 -11.85
C ASP A 13 8.07 -3.51 -12.39
N ARG A 14 7.61 -4.34 -13.32
CA ARG A 14 6.26 -4.28 -13.90
C ARG A 14 5.25 -5.17 -13.18
N ALA A 15 5.69 -5.91 -12.17
CA ALA A 15 4.79 -6.71 -11.36
C ALA A 15 3.88 -5.81 -10.54
N VAL A 16 2.57 -6.08 -10.58
CA VAL A 16 1.62 -5.41 -9.69
C VAL A 16 1.80 -6.01 -8.28
N PRO A 17 2.15 -5.21 -7.27
CA PRO A 17 2.31 -5.73 -5.92
C PRO A 17 0.95 -6.12 -5.35
N ILE A 18 0.84 -7.37 -4.91
CA ILE A 18 -0.34 -7.90 -4.21
C ILE A 18 0.08 -8.54 -2.89
N GLY A 19 -0.81 -8.53 -1.91
CA GLY A 19 -0.57 -9.12 -0.59
C GLY A 19 -1.61 -10.17 -0.24
N ILE A 20 -1.27 -11.06 0.71
CA ILE A 20 -2.17 -12.10 1.24
C ILE A 20 -3.30 -11.50 2.13
N GLY A 21 -3.29 -10.19 2.34
CA GLY A 21 -4.37 -9.48 3.05
C GLY A 21 -4.20 -7.97 3.08
N CYS A 22 -5.26 -7.28 3.49
CA CYS A 22 -5.33 -5.82 3.51
C CYS A 22 -4.65 -5.17 4.73
N ARG A 23 -3.88 -5.91 5.53
CA ARG A 23 -3.20 -5.38 6.72
C ARG A 23 -1.77 -4.88 6.43
N LEU A 24 -1.29 -5.05 5.20
CA LEU A 24 0.01 -4.56 4.70
C LEU A 24 -0.14 -3.28 3.87
N HIS A 25 0.92 -2.47 3.78
CA HIS A 25 0.86 -1.12 3.22
C HIS A 25 0.53 -1.15 1.72
N CYS A 26 -0.57 -0.50 1.36
CA CYS A 26 -1.07 -0.34 0.00
C CYS A 26 -2.09 0.81 0.01
N ASP A 27 -2.21 1.57 -1.08
CA ASP A 27 -3.19 2.65 -1.18
C ASP A 27 -4.63 2.15 -1.20
N GLN A 28 -4.86 0.95 -1.75
CA GLN A 28 -6.19 0.31 -1.83
C GLN A 28 -6.57 -0.46 -0.56
N ARG A 29 -5.88 -0.17 0.54
CA ARG A 29 -6.02 -0.87 1.82
C ARG A 29 -7.41 -0.66 2.43
N ALA A 30 -8.08 -1.77 2.76
CA ALA A 30 -9.39 -1.76 3.42
C ALA A 30 -9.32 -1.72 4.96
N HIS A 31 -8.18 -2.07 5.57
CA HIS A 31 -8.02 -2.12 7.03
C HIS A 31 -6.71 -1.50 7.50
N SER A 32 -6.68 -0.99 8.73
CA SER A 32 -5.45 -0.46 9.33
C SER A 32 -4.30 -1.49 9.37
N ALA A 33 -3.07 -0.98 9.43
CA ALA A 33 -1.88 -1.82 9.48
C ALA A 33 -1.82 -2.64 10.76
N ALA A 34 -1.44 -3.91 10.64
CA ALA A 34 -1.20 -4.73 11.82
C ALA A 34 -0.11 -4.07 12.69
N GLY A 35 -0.34 -4.00 13.99
CA GLY A 35 0.61 -3.41 14.94
C GLY A 35 0.70 -1.88 14.93
N HIS A 36 -0.10 -1.18 14.11
CA HIS A 36 -0.12 0.29 14.09
C HIS A 36 -1.46 0.81 14.59
N SER A 37 -1.43 1.81 15.48
CA SER A 37 -2.64 2.51 15.90
C SER A 37 -3.14 3.41 14.77
N LEU A 38 -4.46 3.43 14.56
CA LEU A 38 -5.07 4.43 13.72
C LEU A 38 -4.92 5.80 14.41
N GLN A 39 -4.29 6.74 13.73
CA GLN A 39 -4.25 8.14 14.14
C GLN A 39 -5.36 8.86 13.38
N ILE A 40 -6.27 9.48 14.12
CA ILE A 40 -7.36 10.29 13.55
C ILE A 40 -6.99 11.75 13.76
N ASP A 41 -6.89 12.50 12.66
CA ASP A 41 -6.69 13.95 12.66
C ASP A 41 -7.89 14.59 11.97
N ASP A 42 -8.73 15.27 12.74
CA ASP A 42 -9.96 15.92 12.25
C ASP A 42 -9.67 17.15 11.35
N LEU A 43 -8.43 17.67 11.36
CA LEU A 43 -8.00 18.80 10.55
C LEU A 43 -7.38 18.39 9.21
N GLN A 44 -7.09 17.10 9.02
CA GLN A 44 -6.44 16.58 7.83
C GLN A 44 -7.32 15.60 7.06
N ARG A 45 -7.71 15.99 5.84
CA ARG A 45 -8.31 15.07 4.88
C ARG A 45 -7.22 14.32 4.12
N MET A 46 -6.91 13.11 4.56
CA MET A 46 -5.90 12.27 3.92
C MET A 46 -6.40 11.69 2.58
N LYS A 47 -5.48 11.48 1.63
CA LYS A 47 -5.78 10.83 0.33
C LYS A 47 -6.08 9.34 0.45
N SER A 48 -5.61 8.70 1.53
CA SER A 48 -5.91 7.32 1.89
C SER A 48 -6.29 7.25 3.37
N LEU A 49 -7.21 6.36 3.71
CA LEU A 49 -7.84 6.28 5.03
C LEU A 49 -6.90 5.82 6.14
N TYR A 50 -5.77 5.22 5.79
CA TYR A 50 -4.88 4.53 6.73
C TYR A 50 -3.39 4.91 6.54
N VAL A 51 -3.13 6.14 6.09
CA VAL A 51 -1.76 6.66 5.95
C VAL A 51 -1.19 6.87 7.34
N VAL A 52 0.00 6.32 7.58
CA VAL A 52 0.79 6.65 8.77
C VAL A 52 1.49 7.98 8.45
N PRO A 53 1.26 9.06 9.22
CA PRO A 53 2.00 10.30 9.03
C PRO A 53 3.52 10.04 9.22
N PRO A 54 4.40 10.68 8.45
CA PRO A 54 5.84 10.50 8.60
C PRO A 54 6.28 10.85 10.02
N LEU A 55 7.19 10.05 10.58
CA LEU A 55 7.77 10.29 11.90
C LEU A 55 8.61 11.60 11.90
N PRO A 56 8.72 12.32 13.03
CA PRO A 56 9.40 13.62 13.10
C PRO A 56 10.93 13.61 12.91
N ASP A 57 11.54 12.47 12.53
CA ASP A 57 13.00 12.32 12.33
C ASP A 57 13.39 11.95 10.89
N GLU A 58 12.52 12.19 9.91
CA GLU A 58 12.82 11.99 8.48
C GLU A 58 12.51 13.29 7.69
N GLN A 59 13.40 14.28 7.84
CA GLN A 59 13.54 15.43 6.92
C GLN A 59 14.96 15.46 6.36
#